data_AF-A0A1F6PE49-F1
#
_entry.id   AF-A0A1F6PE49-F1
#
_cell.length_a   1.000
_cell.length_b   1.000
_cell.length_c   1.000
_cell.angle_alpha   90.00
_cell.angle_beta   90.00
_cell.angle_gamma   90.00
#
_symmetry.space_group_name_H-M   'P 1'
#
loop_
_entity.id
_entity.type
_entity.pdbx_description
1 polymer ?
#
loop_
_entity_poly.entity_id
_entity_poly.type
_entity_poly.pdbx_seq_one_letter_code
_entity_poly.pdbx_strand_id
1 'polypeptide(L)'
;MNNFLHNISEMIKKAQESEYSEDYQRISSLIHDVKTIIQENIQNKTRADIEAVIHKLENNLRLTDSDINYIRLWIIGDAINYKRMENNFDDWLSELKRLEEVITSYAENGNLEMGDYYKLQGIMEDSARLIPNIINYLEKKERINNFEQYFRDNYEQNRKIIIDILETKLNAGLGQ
;
A
#
# COMPACT_ATOMS: atom_id res chain seq x y z
N MET A 1 -5.51 19.66 7.16
CA MET A 1 -4.66 19.01 6.14
C MET A 1 -3.35 19.77 5.90
N ASN A 2 -3.37 21.03 5.45
CA ASN A 2 -2.14 21.78 5.13
C ASN A 2 -1.12 21.85 6.28
N ASN A 3 -1.58 22.08 7.51
CA ASN A 3 -0.68 22.10 8.68
C ASN A 3 -0.02 20.74 8.94
N PHE A 4 -0.73 19.62 8.72
CA PHE A 4 -0.16 18.28 8.87
C PHE A 4 0.91 17.99 7.81
N LEU A 5 0.65 18.33 6.55
CA LEU A 5 1.62 18.15 5.47
C LEU A 5 2.86 19.01 5.69
N HIS A 6 2.69 20.25 6.15
CA HIS A 6 3.80 21.12 6.50
C HIS A 6 4.64 20.53 7.65
N ASN A 7 3.97 20.06 8.72
CA ASN A 7 4.64 19.45 9.86
C ASN A 7 5.44 18.19 9.47
N ILE A 8 4.88 17.31 8.64
CA ILE A 8 5.60 16.14 8.11
C ILE A 8 6.85 16.59 7.37
N SER A 9 6.73 17.58 6.47
CA SER A 9 7.87 18.05 5.68
C SER A 9 8.98 18.63 6.57
N GLU A 10 8.64 19.40 7.60
CA GLU A 10 9.64 19.97 8.52
C GLU A 10 10.28 18.90 9.41
N MET A 11 9.52 17.90 9.84
CA MET A 11 10.08 16.77 10.59
C MET A 11 11.03 15.94 9.74
N ILE A 12 10.69 15.67 8.47
CA ILE A 12 11.58 14.96 7.53
C ILE A 12 12.91 15.70 7.38
N LYS A 13 12.89 17.01 7.16
CA LYS A 13 14.13 17.80 7.06
C LYS A 13 15.00 17.67 8.31
N LYS A 14 14.38 17.80 9.49
CA LYS A 14 15.11 17.65 10.76
C LYS A 14 15.68 16.24 10.95
N ALA A 15 14.93 15.20 10.59
CA ALA A 15 15.41 13.83 10.70
C ALA A 15 16.55 13.52 9.71
N GLN A 16 16.57 14.16 8.54
CA GLN A 16 17.67 14.04 7.57
C GLN A 16 18.98 14.66 8.08
N GLU A 17 18.90 15.63 8.98
CA GLU A 17 20.04 16.25 9.66
C GLU A 17 20.43 15.52 10.96
N SER A 18 19.65 14.50 11.35
CA SER A 18 19.79 13.73 12.59
C SER A 18 20.28 12.30 12.29
N GLU A 19 21.12 11.75 13.16
CA GLU A 19 21.57 10.35 13.12
C GLU A 19 20.72 9.43 14.01
N TYR A 20 19.60 9.93 14.56
CA TYR A 20 18.78 9.19 15.53
C TYR A 20 17.54 8.54 14.89
N SER A 21 17.39 7.23 15.11
CA SER A 21 16.23 6.46 14.63
C SER A 21 14.90 6.93 15.23
N GLU A 22 14.92 7.53 16.43
CA GLU A 22 13.72 8.04 17.10
C GLU A 22 12.99 9.11 16.28
N ASP A 23 13.73 9.94 15.54
CA ASP A 23 13.13 10.98 14.71
C ASP A 23 12.35 10.37 13.54
N TYR A 24 12.90 9.31 12.93
CA TYR A 24 12.22 8.55 11.88
C TYR A 24 11.01 7.77 12.40
N GLN A 25 11.06 7.25 13.63
CA GLN A 25 9.90 6.60 14.27
C GLN A 25 8.75 7.58 14.45
N ARG A 26 9.03 8.79 14.96
CA ARG A 26 8.01 9.86 15.12
C ARG A 26 7.40 10.27 13.79
N ILE A 27 8.21 10.40 12.74
CA ILE A 27 7.72 10.67 11.38
C ILE A 27 6.82 9.54 10.90
N SER A 28 7.23 8.28 11.09
CA SER A 28 6.45 7.11 10.68
C SER A 28 5.05 7.10 11.32
N SER A 29 4.96 7.37 12.62
CA SER A 29 3.67 7.50 13.32
C SER A 29 2.82 8.63 12.74
N LEU A 30 3.39 9.81 12.54
CA LEU A 30 2.65 10.94 11.99
C LEU A 30 2.16 10.69 10.55
N ILE A 31 2.97 10.05 9.70
CA ILE A 31 2.57 9.67 8.34
C ILE A 31 1.39 8.69 8.39
N HIS A 32 1.40 7.74 9.32
CA HIS A 32 0.29 6.81 9.50
C HIS A 32 -1.00 7.55 9.86
N ASP A 33 -0.96 8.46 10.83
CA ASP A 33 -2.13 9.24 11.25
C ASP A 33 -2.68 10.11 10.10
N VAL A 34 -1.80 10.79 9.37
CA VAL A 34 -2.20 11.63 8.24
C VAL A 34 -2.81 10.80 7.12
N LYS A 35 -2.30 9.58 6.87
CA LYS A 35 -2.90 8.67 5.90
C LYS A 35 -4.33 8.30 6.29
N THR A 36 -4.59 8.01 7.56
CA THR A 36 -5.95 7.75 8.08
C THR A 36 -6.86 8.96 7.88
N ILE A 37 -6.41 10.16 8.24
CA ILE A 37 -7.16 11.41 8.02
C ILE A 37 -7.45 11.65 6.53
N ILE A 38 -6.50 11.36 5.63
CA ILE A 38 -6.73 11.48 4.18
C ILE A 38 -7.82 10.51 3.74
N GLN A 39 -7.79 9.26 4.20
CA GLN A 39 -8.79 8.24 3.88
C GLN A 39 -10.18 8.66 4.36
N GLU A 40 -10.32 9.11 5.61
CA GLU A 40 -11.59 9.62 6.16
C GLU A 40 -12.13 10.80 5.36
N ASN A 41 -11.25 11.73 4.97
CA ASN A 41 -11.65 12.87 4.14
C ASN A 41 -12.16 12.44 2.77
N ILE A 42 -11.53 11.45 2.14
CA ILE A 42 -12.01 10.88 0.87
C ILE A 42 -13.39 10.24 1.08
N GLN A 43 -13.53 9.41 2.12
CA GLN A 43 -14.79 8.73 2.43
C GLN A 43 -15.91 9.73 2.70
N ASN A 44 -15.68 10.74 3.55
CA ASN A 44 -16.68 11.76 3.88
C ASN A 44 -17.10 12.58 2.65
N LYS A 45 -16.17 12.92 1.76
CA LYS A 45 -16.47 13.67 0.54
C LYS A 45 -17.25 12.87 -0.50
N THR A 46 -17.17 11.54 -0.46
CA THR A 46 -17.73 10.66 -1.49
C THR A 46 -18.78 9.68 -0.94
N ARG A 47 -19.14 9.81 0.33
CA ARG A 47 -20.10 8.92 1.04
C ARG A 47 -21.44 8.87 0.33
N ALA A 48 -22.05 10.04 0.07
CA ALA A 48 -23.36 10.12 -0.57
C ALA A 48 -23.36 9.50 -1.98
N ASP A 49 -22.27 9.70 -2.74
CA ASP A 49 -22.12 9.10 -4.07
C ASP A 49 -22.10 7.56 -3.97
N ILE A 50 -21.34 7.01 -3.01
CA ILE A 50 -21.27 5.56 -2.82
C ILE A 50 -22.54 4.96 -2.24
N GLU A 51 -23.23 5.64 -1.34
CA GLU A 51 -24.55 5.20 -0.85
C GLU A 51 -25.55 5.11 -2.02
N ALA A 52 -25.52 6.08 -2.94
CA ALA A 52 -26.34 6.03 -4.16
C ALA A 52 -25.94 4.86 -5.09
N VAL A 53 -24.64 4.56 -5.20
CA VAL A 53 -24.15 3.40 -5.97
C VAL A 53 -24.61 2.08 -5.35
N ILE A 54 -24.51 1.93 -4.02
CA ILE A 54 -24.97 0.74 -3.31
C ILE A 54 -26.47 0.54 -3.53
N HIS A 55 -27.28 1.59 -3.35
CA HIS A 55 -28.71 1.52 -3.60
C HIS A 55 -29.04 1.08 -5.05
N LYS A 56 -28.28 1.55 -6.05
CA LYS A 56 -28.42 1.07 -7.43
C LYS A 56 -28.07 -0.41 -7.57
N LEU A 57 -26.98 -0.85 -6.94
CA LEU A 57 -26.56 -2.25 -6.95
C LEU A 57 -27.63 -3.16 -6.32
N GLU A 58 -28.17 -2.79 -5.16
CA GLU A 58 -29.22 -3.54 -4.44
C GLU A 58 -30.51 -3.68 -5.27
N ASN A 59 -30.92 -2.60 -5.94
CA ASN A 59 -32.19 -2.54 -6.67
C ASN A 59 -32.08 -2.98 -8.14
N ASN A 60 -30.95 -3.58 -8.52
CA ASN A 60 -30.71 -4.00 -9.90
C ASN A 60 -30.83 -2.88 -10.95
N LEU A 61 -30.44 -1.66 -10.56
CA LEU A 61 -30.42 -0.51 -11.46
C LEU A 61 -29.12 -0.50 -12.26
N ARG A 62 -29.20 0.04 -13.48
CA ARG A 62 -28.04 0.20 -14.36
C ARG A 62 -27.04 1.16 -13.75
N LEU A 63 -25.77 0.75 -13.71
CA LEU A 63 -24.66 1.63 -13.33
C LEU A 63 -24.19 2.47 -14.52
N THR A 64 -23.80 3.70 -14.23
CA THR A 64 -23.12 4.60 -15.16
C THR A 64 -21.60 4.41 -15.06
N ASP A 65 -20.85 4.92 -16.04
CA ASP A 65 -19.38 4.91 -15.98
C ASP A 65 -18.84 5.67 -14.75
N SER A 66 -19.55 6.71 -14.32
CA SER A 66 -19.24 7.44 -13.08
C SER A 66 -19.38 6.52 -11.86
N ASP A 67 -20.49 5.78 -11.77
CA ASP A 67 -20.72 4.82 -10.67
C ASP A 67 -19.59 3.78 -10.61
N ILE A 68 -19.24 3.19 -11.76
CA ILE A 68 -18.14 2.21 -11.88
C ILE A 68 -16.81 2.84 -11.44
N ASN A 69 -16.55 4.08 -11.83
CA ASN A 69 -15.34 4.78 -11.41
C ASN A 69 -15.30 5.03 -9.90
N TYR A 70 -16.42 5.37 -9.27
CA TYR A 70 -16.50 5.50 -7.81
C TYR A 70 -16.20 4.18 -7.10
N ILE A 71 -16.80 3.06 -7.55
CA ILE A 71 -16.51 1.71 -7.03
C ILE A 71 -15.01 1.44 -7.13
N ARG A 72 -14.43 1.68 -8.30
CA ARG A 72 -13.00 1.49 -8.57
C ARG A 72 -12.12 2.29 -7.62
N LEU A 73 -12.42 3.58 -7.43
CA LEU A 73 -11.65 4.43 -6.53
C LEU A 73 -11.77 4.00 -5.07
N TRP A 74 -12.95 3.57 -4.63
CA TRP A 74 -13.16 3.11 -3.25
C TRP A 74 -12.49 1.76 -2.94
N ILE A 75 -12.49 0.85 -3.90
CA ILE A 75 -11.92 -0.49 -3.70
C ILE A 75 -10.40 -0.48 -3.90
N ILE A 76 -9.90 0.15 -4.96
CA ILE A 76 -8.48 0.08 -5.34
C ILE A 76 -7.75 1.43 -5.51
N GLY A 77 -8.39 2.56 -5.21
CA GLY A 77 -7.83 3.89 -5.45
C GLY A 77 -6.46 4.17 -4.79
N ASP A 78 -6.22 3.68 -3.57
CA ASP A 78 -4.91 3.80 -2.91
C ASP A 78 -3.83 3.01 -3.65
N ALA A 79 -4.11 1.78 -4.10
CA ALA A 79 -3.15 0.97 -4.85
C ALA A 79 -2.80 1.60 -6.19
N ILE A 80 -3.79 2.12 -6.91
CA ILE A 80 -3.56 2.78 -8.20
C ILE A 80 -2.60 3.95 -8.03
N ASN A 81 -2.88 4.81 -7.04
CA ASN A 81 -2.05 5.99 -6.80
C ASN A 81 -0.68 5.63 -6.25
N TYR A 82 -0.58 4.65 -5.35
CA TYR A 82 0.70 4.14 -4.86
C TYR A 82 1.56 3.61 -6.02
N LYS A 83 1.03 2.69 -6.84
CA LYS A 83 1.76 2.12 -7.97
C LYS A 83 2.19 3.17 -8.99
N ARG A 84 1.40 4.23 -9.20
CA ARG A 84 1.74 5.33 -10.11
C ARG A 84 2.92 6.17 -9.60
N MET A 85 3.07 6.28 -8.28
CA MET A 85 4.13 7.08 -7.65
C MET A 85 5.37 6.26 -7.33
N GLU A 86 5.23 4.96 -7.08
CA GLU A 86 6.33 4.06 -6.76
C GLU A 86 7.18 3.76 -8.00
N ASN A 87 8.49 4.02 -7.88
CA ASN A 87 9.47 3.89 -8.94
C ASN A 87 10.68 3.03 -8.56
N ASN A 88 10.76 2.50 -7.33
CA ASN A 88 11.93 1.77 -6.85
C ASN A 88 11.80 0.24 -6.96
N PHE A 89 10.71 -0.28 -7.53
CA PHE A 89 10.48 -1.73 -7.58
C PHE A 89 11.61 -2.50 -8.28
N ASP A 90 12.10 -1.99 -9.41
CA ASP A 90 13.20 -2.61 -10.15
C ASP A 90 14.54 -2.50 -9.41
N ASP A 91 14.75 -1.41 -8.65
CA ASP A 91 15.92 -1.23 -7.80
C ASP A 91 15.90 -2.24 -6.64
N TRP A 92 14.74 -2.48 -6.03
CA TRP A 92 14.59 -3.48 -4.98
C TRP A 92 14.84 -4.90 -5.51
N LEU A 93 14.36 -5.23 -6.70
CA LEU A 93 14.65 -6.54 -7.31
C LEU A 93 16.14 -6.69 -7.61
N SER A 94 16.77 -5.64 -8.10
CA SER A 94 18.21 -5.63 -8.38
C SER A 94 19.03 -5.81 -7.11
N GLU A 95 18.65 -5.13 -6.03
CA GLU A 95 19.32 -5.27 -4.73
C GLU A 95 19.10 -6.66 -4.12
N LEU A 96 17.89 -7.21 -4.20
CA LEU A 96 17.63 -8.57 -3.73
C LEU A 96 18.46 -9.60 -4.48
N LYS A 97 18.61 -9.45 -5.80
CA LYS A 97 19.48 -10.30 -6.62
C LYS A 97 20.95 -10.17 -6.21
N ARG A 98 21.43 -8.96 -5.95
CA ARG A 98 22.79 -8.72 -5.44
C ARG A 98 23.01 -9.45 -4.11
N LEU A 99 22.03 -9.40 -3.19
CA LEU A 99 22.08 -10.09 -1.91
C LEU A 99 22.08 -11.63 -2.10
N GLU A 100 21.26 -12.16 -3.00
CA GLU A 100 21.22 -13.59 -3.38
C GLU A 100 22.59 -14.10 -3.88
N GLU A 101 23.26 -13.35 -4.76
CA GLU A 101 24.58 -13.71 -5.29
C GLU A 101 25.61 -13.84 -4.16
N VAL A 102 25.57 -12.93 -3.18
CA VAL A 102 26.47 -13.00 -2.01
C VAL A 102 26.11 -14.21 -1.13
N ILE A 103 24.84 -14.47 -0.86
CA ILE A 103 24.39 -15.64 -0.09
C ILE A 103 24.87 -16.94 -0.74
N THR A 104 24.69 -17.04 -2.06
CA THR A 104 25.12 -18.20 -2.85
C THR A 104 26.63 -18.41 -2.74
N SER A 105 27.42 -17.34 -2.84
CA SER A 105 28.88 -17.43 -2.70
C SER A 105 29.34 -17.99 -1.34
N TYR A 106 28.65 -17.65 -0.26
CA TYR A 106 28.94 -18.22 1.06
C TYR A 106 28.48 -19.67 1.19
N ALA A 107 27.32 -20.00 0.60
CA ALA A 107 26.80 -21.37 0.60
C ALA A 107 27.74 -22.34 -0.15
N GLU A 108 28.37 -21.88 -1.23
CA GLU A 108 29.31 -22.67 -2.02
C GLU A 108 30.69 -22.83 -1.36
N ASN A 109 31.15 -21.85 -0.59
CA ASN A 109 32.48 -21.86 0.03
C ASN A 109 32.64 -22.88 1.17
N GLY A 110 31.56 -23.39 1.76
CA GLY A 110 31.50 -24.54 2.68
C GLY A 110 32.25 -24.44 4.03
N ASN A 111 33.28 -23.60 4.13
CA ASN A 111 34.10 -23.35 5.31
C ASN A 111 34.00 -21.87 5.70
N LEU A 112 32.98 -21.53 6.47
CA LEU A 112 32.75 -20.16 6.96
C LEU A 112 33.55 -19.90 8.24
N GLU A 113 34.25 -18.77 8.28
CA GLU A 113 34.86 -18.29 9.52
C GLU A 113 33.87 -17.44 10.34
N MET A 114 34.18 -17.18 11.61
CA MET A 114 33.29 -16.40 12.50
C MET A 114 32.92 -15.02 11.91
N GLY A 115 33.87 -14.37 11.22
CA GLY A 115 33.62 -13.09 10.55
C GLY A 115 32.60 -13.19 9.41
N ASP A 116 32.52 -14.33 8.74
CA ASP A 116 31.57 -14.55 7.64
C ASP A 116 30.15 -14.74 8.15
N TYR A 117 29.98 -15.37 9.32
CA TYR A 117 28.67 -15.45 9.98
C TYR A 117 28.10 -14.07 10.31
N TYR A 118 28.91 -13.14 10.80
CA TYR A 118 28.46 -11.76 11.07
C TYR A 118 28.10 -11.00 9.78
N LYS A 119 28.86 -11.20 8.69
CA LYS A 119 28.51 -10.63 7.39
C LYS A 119 27.21 -11.20 6.85
N LEU A 120 27.03 -12.53 6.94
CA LEU A 120 25.78 -13.21 6.57
C LEU A 120 24.61 -12.68 7.39
N GLN A 121 24.78 -12.47 8.70
CA GLN A 121 23.75 -11.87 9.54
C GLN A 121 23.33 -10.49 9.01
N GLY A 122 24.28 -9.62 8.63
CA GLY A 122 23.97 -8.32 8.02
C GLY A 122 23.23 -8.44 6.68
N ILE A 123 23.61 -9.40 5.83
CA ILE A 123 22.93 -9.67 4.56
C ILE A 123 21.50 -10.16 4.78
N MET A 124 21.27 -11.02 5.79
CA MET A 124 19.93 -11.48 6.16
C MET A 124 19.07 -10.33 6.66
N GLU A 125 19.62 -9.44 7.48
CA GLU A 125 18.91 -8.25 7.98
C GLU A 125 18.47 -7.34 6.83
N ASP A 126 19.37 -7.06 5.88
CA ASP A 126 19.06 -6.19 4.74
C ASP A 126 18.02 -6.82 3.81
N SER A 127 18.13 -8.13 3.57
CA SER A 127 17.13 -8.89 2.82
C SER A 127 15.75 -8.83 3.51
N ALA A 128 15.71 -9.04 4.83
CA ALA A 128 14.48 -9.00 5.62
C ALA A 128 13.81 -7.62 5.61
N ARG A 129 14.59 -6.54 5.51
CA ARG A 129 14.08 -5.16 5.37
C ARG A 129 13.55 -4.87 3.96
N LEU A 130 14.14 -5.46 2.93
CA LEU A 130 13.81 -5.21 1.53
C LEU A 130 12.55 -5.94 1.06
N ILE A 131 12.40 -7.21 1.46
CA ILE A 131 11.30 -8.10 1.04
C ILE A 131 9.90 -7.48 1.28
N PRO A 132 9.59 -6.84 2.43
CA PRO A 132 8.29 -6.23 2.65
C PRO A 132 7.90 -5.16 1.62
N ASN A 133 8.87 -4.41 1.08
CA ASN A 133 8.60 -3.39 0.06
C ASN A 133 8.18 -4.03 -1.27
N ILE A 134 8.86 -5.12 -1.66
CA ILE A 134 8.54 -5.91 -2.86
C ILE A 134 7.15 -6.53 -2.72
N ILE A 135 6.87 -7.17 -1.56
CA ILE A 135 5.56 -7.77 -1.27
C ILE A 135 4.46 -6.71 -1.37
N ASN A 136 4.60 -5.59 -0.67
CA ASN A 136 3.60 -4.53 -0.70
C ASN A 136 3.34 -4.03 -2.14
N TYR A 137 4.37 -3.82 -2.96
CA TYR A 137 4.17 -3.43 -4.35
C TYR A 137 3.39 -4.49 -5.16
N LEU A 138 3.77 -5.76 -5.03
CA LEU A 138 3.11 -6.86 -5.73
C LEU A 138 1.64 -7.02 -5.29
N GLU A 139 1.35 -6.97 -3.99
CA GLU A 139 -0.01 -7.01 -3.47
C GLU A 139 -0.87 -5.88 -4.04
N LYS A 140 -0.33 -4.65 -4.12
CA LYS A 140 -1.05 -3.51 -4.73
C LYS A 140 -1.30 -3.75 -6.22
N LYS A 141 -0.32 -4.29 -6.95
CA LYS A 141 -0.44 -4.64 -8.37
C LYS A 141 -1.49 -5.74 -8.60
N GLU A 142 -1.45 -6.81 -7.81
CA GLU A 142 -2.41 -7.92 -7.86
C GLU A 142 -3.82 -7.44 -7.55
N ARG A 143 -3.98 -6.63 -6.51
CA ARG A 143 -5.29 -6.06 -6.15
C ARG A 143 -5.90 -5.24 -7.30
N ILE A 144 -5.09 -4.44 -8.00
CA ILE A 144 -5.53 -3.71 -9.20
C ILE A 144 -5.95 -4.70 -10.29
N ASN A 145 -5.09 -5.67 -10.61
CA ASN A 145 -5.37 -6.64 -11.68
C ASN A 145 -6.64 -7.45 -11.40
N ASN A 146 -6.80 -7.92 -10.16
CA ASN A 146 -7.96 -8.70 -9.75
C ASN A 146 -9.25 -7.87 -9.86
N PHE A 147 -9.20 -6.58 -9.51
CA PHE A 147 -10.34 -5.69 -9.71
C PHE A 147 -10.66 -5.51 -11.20
N GLU A 148 -9.67 -5.18 -12.03
CA GLU A 148 -9.92 -4.93 -13.46
C GLU A 148 -10.41 -6.20 -14.19
N GLN A 149 -9.87 -7.38 -13.87
CA GLN A 149 -10.24 -8.64 -14.53
C GLN A 149 -11.59 -9.20 -14.03
N TYR A 150 -11.80 -9.25 -12.72
CA TYR A 150 -12.95 -9.96 -12.16
C TYR A 150 -14.12 -9.03 -11.86
N PHE A 151 -13.87 -7.77 -11.53
CA PHE A 151 -14.93 -6.85 -11.14
C PHE A 151 -15.46 -6.01 -12.29
N ARG A 152 -14.59 -5.44 -13.15
CA ARG A 152 -15.07 -4.58 -14.24
C ARG A 152 -15.93 -5.34 -15.25
N ASP A 153 -15.48 -6.51 -15.67
CA ASP A 153 -16.11 -7.27 -16.76
C ASP A 153 -17.30 -8.13 -16.30
N ASN A 154 -17.42 -8.40 -14.99
CA ASN A 154 -18.43 -9.29 -14.42
C ASN A 154 -19.13 -8.72 -13.17
N TYR A 155 -19.26 -7.39 -13.07
CA TYR A 155 -19.82 -6.75 -11.86
C TYR A 155 -21.23 -7.26 -11.51
N GLU A 156 -22.03 -7.64 -12.51
CA GLU A 156 -23.39 -8.14 -12.28
C GLU A 156 -23.40 -9.47 -11.52
N GLN A 157 -22.44 -10.36 -11.84
CA GLN A 157 -22.26 -11.65 -11.16
C GLN A 157 -21.65 -11.46 -9.77
N ASN A 158 -20.80 -10.45 -9.61
CA ASN A 158 -20.08 -10.15 -8.36
C ASN A 158 -20.78 -9.10 -7.49
N ARG A 159 -21.99 -8.69 -7.83
CA ARG A 159 -22.76 -7.58 -7.21
C ARG A 159 -22.81 -7.65 -5.69
N LYS A 160 -23.16 -8.81 -5.14
CA LYS A 160 -23.27 -8.98 -3.68
C LYS A 160 -21.94 -8.70 -2.99
N ILE A 161 -20.86 -9.24 -3.52
CA ILE A 161 -19.49 -9.03 -3.00
C ILE A 161 -19.11 -7.55 -3.10
N ILE A 162 -19.50 -6.85 -4.17
CA ILE A 162 -19.25 -5.41 -4.31
C ILE A 162 -19.97 -4.63 -3.22
N ILE A 163 -21.25 -4.91 -2.99
CA ILE A 163 -22.03 -4.26 -1.92
C ILE A 163 -21.35 -4.51 -0.57
N ASP A 164 -21.07 -5.77 -0.23
CA ASP A 164 -20.44 -6.14 1.04
C ASP A 164 -19.11 -5.39 1.27
N ILE A 165 -18.27 -5.27 0.23
CA ILE A 165 -17.00 -4.53 0.30
C ILE A 165 -17.22 -3.03 0.52
N LEU A 166 -18.16 -2.42 -0.22
CA LEU A 166 -18.42 -0.98 -0.13
C LEU A 166 -19.06 -0.61 1.20
N GLU A 167 -20.00 -1.41 1.70
CA GLU A 167 -20.61 -1.25 3.02
C GLU A 167 -19.58 -1.42 4.13
N THR A 168 -18.72 -2.44 4.05
CA THR A 168 -17.61 -2.61 5.00
C THR A 168 -16.72 -1.38 5.03
N LYS A 169 -16.38 -0.82 3.86
CA LYS A 169 -15.55 0.40 3.76
C LYS A 169 -16.25 1.65 4.27
N LEU A 170 -17.56 1.77 4.08
CA LEU A 170 -18.38 2.86 4.63
C LEU A 170 -18.43 2.81 6.16
N ASN A 171 -18.59 1.61 6.71
CA ASN A 171 -18.75 1.38 8.15
C ASN A 171 -17.41 1.38 8.89
N ALA A 172 -16.31 1.02 8.24
CA ALA A 172 -14.97 1.14 8.80
C ALA A 172 -14.60 2.60 9.16
N GLY A 173 -15.21 3.60 8.50
CA GLY A 173 -15.07 5.01 8.85
C GLY A 173 -16.04 5.53 9.92
N LEU A 174 -16.89 4.67 10.49
CA LEU A 174 -17.86 5.02 11.55
C LEU A 174 -17.42 4.54 12.95
N GLY A 175 -16.24 3.93 13.05
CA GLY A 175 -15.71 3.35 14.27
C GLY A 175 -14.33 3.86 14.65
N GLN A 176 -14.19 5.19 14.81
CA GLN A 176 -13.17 5.84 15.66
C GLN A 176 -13.77 7.10 16.28
#